data_AF-A0A3D2R531-F1
#
_entry.id   AF-A0A3D2R531-F1
#
_cell.length_a   1.000
_cell.length_b   1.000
_cell.length_c   1.000
_cell.angle_alpha   90.00
_cell.angle_beta   90.00
_cell.angle_gamma   90.00
#
_symmetry.space_group_name_H-M   'P 1'
#
loop_
_entity.id
_entity.type
_entity.pdbx_description
1 polymer ?
#
loop_
_entity_poly.entity_id
_entity_poly.type
_entity_poly.pdbx_seq_one_letter_code
_entity_poly.pdbx_strand_id
1 'polypeptide(L)'
;MAQQIQVALLGNPNTGKTSVFNRLTGLNQKVGNYPGITVEKKEGVCNLSRGKKAHILDLPGTYSLNASSIDENQVIELLLNKNDKD
;
A
#
# COMPACT_ATOMS: atom_id res chain seq x y z
N MET A 1 2.67 11.36 21.27
CA MET A 1 2.08 10.34 20.38
C MET A 1 3.21 9.79 19.51
N ALA A 2 3.40 8.47 19.44
CA ALA A 2 4.46 7.91 18.60
C ALA A 2 4.18 8.28 17.13
N GLN A 3 5.16 8.89 16.46
CA GLN A 3 5.03 9.31 15.07
C GLN A 3 4.85 8.07 14.19
N GLN A 4 3.64 7.89 13.65
CA GLN A 4 3.27 6.77 12.79
C GLN A 4 3.75 7.07 11.37
N ILE A 5 4.62 6.21 10.83
CA ILE A 5 5.17 6.39 9.48
C ILE A 5 4.24 5.68 8.50
N GLN A 6 3.72 6.40 7.51
CA GLN A 6 2.96 5.82 6.41
C GLN A 6 3.91 5.54 5.24
N VAL A 7 3.88 4.32 4.69
CA VAL A 7 4.72 3.90 3.58
C VAL A 7 3.87 3.20 2.53
N ALA A 8 3.83 3.75 1.33
CA ALA A 8 3.21 3.10 0.18
C ALA A 8 4.29 2.40 -0.67
N LEU A 9 4.07 1.13 -1.00
CA LEU A 9 4.91 0.39 -1.93
C LEU A 9 4.33 0.50 -3.33
N LEU A 10 5.07 1.14 -4.23
CA LEU A 10 4.76 1.24 -5.67
C LEU A 10 5.84 0.54 -6.48
N GLY A 11 5.44 0.02 -7.65
CA GLY A 11 6.36 -0.58 -8.60
C GLY A 11 5.63 -1.38 -9.67
N ASN A 12 6.36 -1.76 -10.72
CA ASN A 12 5.79 -2.51 -11.83
C ASN A 12 5.29 -3.89 -11.37
N PRO A 13 4.28 -4.47 -12.04
CA PRO A 13 3.91 -5.87 -11.86
C PRO A 13 5.12 -6.80 -11.94
N ASN A 14 5.12 -7.85 -11.12
CA ASN A 14 6.13 -8.92 -11.12
C ASN A 14 7.58 -8.49 -10.79
N THR A 15 7.78 -7.35 -10.12
CA THR A 15 9.12 -6.86 -9.70
C THR A 15 9.52 -7.24 -8.26
N GLY A 16 8.74 -8.10 -7.58
CA GLY A 16 9.02 -8.53 -6.21
C GLY A 16 8.47 -7.63 -5.11
N LYS A 17 7.60 -6.67 -5.45
CA LYS A 17 6.95 -5.77 -4.50
C LYS A 17 6.24 -6.52 -3.36
N THR A 18 5.44 -7.54 -3.68
CA THR A 18 4.78 -8.39 -2.67
C THR A 18 5.77 -9.16 -1.80
N SER A 19 6.94 -9.55 -2.35
CA SER A 19 8.01 -10.19 -1.56
C SER A 19 8.60 -9.22 -0.54
N VAL A 20 8.81 -7.95 -0.92
CA VAL A 20 9.26 -6.89 -0.01
C VAL A 20 8.21 -6.62 1.07
N PHE A 21 6.94 -6.48 0.67
CA PHE A 21 5.82 -6.31 1.60
C PHE A 21 5.80 -7.41 2.68
N ASN A 22 5.77 -8.67 2.25
CA ASN A 22 5.75 -9.82 3.15
C ASN A 22 6.97 -9.84 4.10
N ARG A 23 8.15 -9.43 3.60
CA ARG A 23 9.36 -9.38 4.42
C ARG A 23 9.30 -8.27 5.48
N LEU A 24 8.65 -7.15 5.18
CA LEU A 24 8.51 -6.02 6.10
C LEU A 24 7.42 -6.24 7.16
N THR A 25 6.30 -6.88 6.78
CA THR A 25 5.10 -7.02 7.63
C THR A 25 5.02 -8.37 8.33
N GLY A 26 5.63 -9.41 7.75
CA GLY A 26 5.51 -10.80 8.23
C GLY A 26 4.05 -11.24 8.24
N LEU A 27 3.57 -11.71 9.40
CA LEU A 27 2.17 -12.11 9.58
C LEU A 27 1.25 -10.96 10.01
N ASN A 28 1.79 -9.76 10.29
CA ASN A 28 1.00 -8.60 10.73
C ASN A 28 0.44 -7.84 9.53
N GLN A 29 -0.32 -8.54 8.70
CA GLN A 29 -0.89 -8.02 7.46
C GLN A 29 -2.37 -8.36 7.35
N LYS A 30 -3.10 -7.52 6.62
CA LYS A 30 -4.52 -7.66 6.30
C LYS A 30 -4.70 -7.49 4.81
N VAL A 31 -5.61 -8.27 4.25
CA VAL A 31 -6.01 -8.19 2.85
C VAL A 31 -7.50 -7.88 2.83
N GLY A 32 -7.87 -6.85 2.08
CA GLY A 32 -9.25 -6.45 1.84
C GLY A 32 -9.38 -5.88 0.44
N ASN A 33 -10.46 -5.15 0.19
CA ASN A 33 -10.65 -4.38 -1.03
C ASN A 33 -10.76 -2.89 -0.69
N TYR A 34 -10.41 -2.03 -1.64
CA TYR A 34 -10.72 -0.61 -1.52
C TYR A 34 -12.24 -0.41 -1.47
N PRO A 35 -12.74 0.59 -0.70
CA PRO A 35 -14.17 0.85 -0.59
C PRO A 35 -14.82 1.07 -1.96
N GLY A 36 -15.85 0.27 -2.26
CA GLY A 36 -16.66 0.45 -3.47
C GLY A 36 -16.08 -0.12 -4.77
N ILE A 37 -14.90 -0.75 -4.74
CA ILE A 37 -14.28 -1.36 -5.93
C ILE A 37 -13.72 -2.77 -5.63
N THR A 38 -13.36 -3.50 -6.69
CA THR A 38 -12.85 -4.87 -6.58
C THR A 38 -11.33 -4.97 -6.45
N VAL A 39 -10.64 -3.83 -6.36
CA VAL A 39 -9.18 -3.79 -6.25
C VAL A 39 -8.75 -4.19 -4.85
N GLU A 40 -7.83 -5.14 -4.77
CA GLU A 40 -7.26 -5.63 -3.52
C GLU A 40 -6.43 -4.54 -2.83
N LYS A 41 -6.65 -4.37 -1.53
CA LYS A 41 -5.90 -3.52 -0.60
C LYS A 41 -5.14 -4.41 0.38
N LYS A 42 -3.80 -4.36 0.32
CA LYS A 42 -2.91 -5.09 1.25
C LYS A 42 -2.23 -4.12 2.18
N GLU A 43 -2.43 -4.30 3.48
CA GLU A 43 -1.88 -3.43 4.52
C GLU A 43 -1.17 -4.24 5.58
N GLY A 44 -0.13 -3.69 6.19
CA GLY A 44 0.51 -4.35 7.32
C GLY A 44 1.37 -3.41 8.15
N VAL A 45 1.88 -3.94 9.26
CA VAL A 45 2.69 -3.16 10.20
C VAL A 45 4.12 -3.70 10.24
N CYS A 46 5.08 -2.83 10.00
CA CYS A 46 6.51 -3.08 10.18
C CYS A 46 6.98 -2.45 11.49
N ASN A 47 7.57 -3.26 12.37
CA ASN A 47 8.19 -2.76 13.60
C ASN A 47 9.59 -2.24 13.29
N LEU A 48 9.83 -0.97 13.58
CA LEU A 48 11.11 -0.30 13.41
C LEU A 48 11.88 -0.21 14.73
N SER A 49 13.15 0.20 14.66
CA SER A 49 13.96 0.44 15.85
C SER A 49 13.32 1.50 16.76
N ARG A 50 13.67 1.44 18.06
CA ARG A 50 13.22 2.39 19.09
C ARG A 50 11.69 2.41 19.27
N GLY A 51 11.01 1.29 19.02
CA GLY A 51 9.57 1.14 19.23
C GLY A 51 8.69 1.90 18.23
N LYS A 52 9.26 2.38 17.13
CA LYS A 52 8.48 3.01 16.05
C LYS A 52 7.76 1.95 15.21
N LYS A 53 6.65 2.34 14.60
CA LYS A 53 5.88 1.48 13.69
C LYS A 53 5.70 2.20 12.35
N ALA A 54 5.86 1.45 11.27
CA ALA A 54 5.49 1.86 9.93
C ALA A 54 4.26 1.07 9.48
N HIS A 55 3.28 1.78 8.94
CA HIS A 55 2.13 1.20 8.26
C HIS A 55 2.50 1.12 6.79
N ILE A 56 2.52 -0.12 6.28
CA ILE A 56 2.92 -0.42 4.91
C ILE A 56 1.65 -0.72 4.13
N LEU A 57 1.44 0.01 3.04
CA LEU A 57 0.37 -0.21 2.08
C LEU A 57 1.01 -0.77 0.79
N ASP A 58 0.62 -1.98 0.38
CA ASP A 58 1.01 -2.56 -0.91
C ASP A 58 -0.01 -2.19 -1.97
N LEU A 59 0.44 -1.47 -2.98
CA LEU A 59 -0.42 -0.95 -4.04
C LEU A 59 -0.44 -1.88 -5.24
N PRO A 60 -1.49 -1.82 -6.08
CA PRO A 60 -1.48 -2.51 -7.35
C PRO A 60 -0.20 -2.23 -8.13
N GLY A 61 0.38 -3.28 -8.73
CA GLY A 61 1.54 -3.10 -9.60
C GLY A 61 1.12 -2.30 -10.82
N THR A 62 1.80 -1.20 -11.11
CA THR A 62 1.50 -0.39 -12.29
C THR A 62 2.76 -0.05 -13.07
N TYR A 63 2.68 -0.11 -14.40
CA TYR A 63 3.76 0.30 -15.31
C TYR A 63 3.80 1.81 -15.54
N SER A 64 2.73 2.53 -15.19
CA SER A 64 2.65 3.99 -15.34
C SER A 64 1.69 4.59 -14.32
N LEU A 65 1.77 5.91 -14.09
CA LEU A 65 0.76 6.60 -13.26
C LEU A 65 -0.55 6.84 -14.01
N ASN A 66 -0.62 6.53 -15.32
CA ASN A 66 -1.87 6.42 -16.05
C ASN A 66 -2.34 4.98 -15.92
N ALA A 67 -3.41 4.77 -15.15
CA ALA A 67 -3.91 3.43 -14.97
C ALA A 67 -4.61 2.93 -16.23
N SER A 68 -4.40 1.65 -16.51
CA SER A 68 -4.96 0.93 -17.65
C SER A 68 -6.46 0.66 -17.50
N SER A 69 -6.97 0.70 -16.26
CA SER A 69 -8.38 0.49 -15.92
C SER A 69 -8.94 1.64 -15.08
N ILE A 70 -10.27 1.79 -15.09
CA ILE A 70 -10.98 2.81 -14.29
C ILE A 70 -10.72 2.56 -12.79
N ASP A 71 -10.78 1.30 -12.37
CA ASP A 71 -10.60 0.91 -10.97
C ASP A 71 -9.17 1.20 -10.47
N GLU A 72 -8.15 0.95 -11.29
CA GLU A 72 -6.76 1.30 -10.94
C GLU A 72 -6.54 2.82 -10.91
N ASN A 73 -7.23 3.59 -11.77
CA ASN A 73 -7.11 5.05 -11.77
C ASN A 73 -7.64 5.63 -10.47
N GLN A 74 -8.75 5.10 -9.94
CA GLN A 74 -9.28 5.53 -8.64
C GLN A 74 -8.29 5.27 -7.50
N VAL A 75 -7.56 4.16 -7.53
CA VAL A 75 -6.53 3.89 -6.51
C VAL A 75 -5.36 4.86 -6.62
N ILE A 76 -4.89 5.18 -7.84
CA ILE A 76 -3.83 6.18 -8.05
C ILE A 76 -4.29 7.57 -7.57
N GLU A 77 -5.52 7.98 -7.89
CA GLU A 77 -6.09 9.25 -7.42
C GLU A 77 -6.18 9.31 -5.89
N LEU A 78 -6.64 8.22 -5.26
CA LEU A 78 -6.72 8.11 -3.80
C LEU A 78 -5.34 8.30 -3.14
N LEU A 79 -4.28 7.78 -3.75
CA LEU A 79 -2.91 7.93 -3.26
C LEU A 79 -2.30 9.31 -3.49
N LEU A 80 -2.69 9.98 -4.57
CA LEU A 80 -2.26 11.35 -4.86
C LEU A 80 -3.01 12.37 -3.99
N ASN A 81 -4.13 11.97 -3.38
CA ASN A 81 -4.91 12.81 -2.50
C ASN A 81 -4.25 12.96 -1.11
N LYS A 82 -3.53 14.06 -0.92
CA LYS A 82 -2.88 14.41 0.37
C LYS A 82 -3.84 14.60 1.54
N ASN A 83 -5.14 14.75 1.28
CA ASN A 83 -6.16 14.92 2.32
C ASN A 83 -6.88 13.61 2.65
N ASP A 84 -6.57 12.52 1.94
CA ASP A 84 -7.10 11.21 2.28
C ASP A 84 -6.49 10.72 3.60
N LYS A 85 -7.32 10.02 4.37
CA LYS A 85 -6.94 9.52 5.71
C LYS A 85 -6.44 8.08 5.67
N ASP A 86 -6.70 7.38 4.56
CA ASP A 86 -6.16 6.06 4.22
C ASP A 86 -4.79 6.18 3.53
#